data_AF-A0A0U1R2N9-F1
#
_entry.id   AF-A0A0U1R2N9-F1
#
_cell.length_a   1.000
_cell.length_b   1.000
_cell.length_c   1.000
_cell.angle_alpha   90.00
_cell.angle_beta   90.00
_cell.angle_gamma   90.00
#
_symmetry.space_group_name_H-M   'P 1'
#
loop_
_entity.id
_entity.type
_entity.pdbx_description
1 polymer ?
#
loop_
_entity_poly.entity_id
_entity_poly.type
_entity_poly.pdbx_seq_one_letter_code
_entity_poly.pdbx_strand_id
1 'polypeptide(L)'
;MIYAYIHPMKNLEGYWEENYLLSTDSGRYHIFSRVNIINRSIQSSMDVYDDSDRVKARCNALFNIRTANNVFCVKMLSISFVDNEEQMLSDFLNTPYDVSYPTFYRLDANTILIEQSQGHPVNSTRLLVRANI
;
A
#
# COMPACT_ATOMS: atom_id res chain seq x y z
N MET A 1 24.07 -16.93 -26.43
CA MET A 1 22.60 -16.84 -26.23
C MET A 1 22.35 -15.69 -25.28
N ILE A 2 21.68 -14.63 -25.72
CA ILE A 2 21.39 -13.45 -24.89
C ILE A 2 19.97 -13.63 -24.36
N TYR A 3 19.82 -13.75 -23.05
CA TYR A 3 18.52 -13.71 -22.39
C TYR A 3 18.19 -12.26 -22.05
N ALA A 4 17.19 -11.69 -22.70
CA ALA A 4 16.60 -10.43 -22.28
C ALA A 4 15.42 -10.74 -21.35
N TYR A 5 15.55 -10.41 -20.07
CA TYR A 5 14.46 -10.48 -19.10
C TYR A 5 13.85 -9.08 -18.95
N ILE A 6 12.62 -8.91 -19.44
CA ILE A 6 11.84 -7.70 -19.16
C ILE A 6 11.24 -7.88 -17.77
N HIS A 7 11.68 -7.07 -16.81
CA HIS A 7 11.06 -7.04 -15.50
C HIS A 7 9.76 -6.23 -15.57
N PRO A 8 8.57 -6.83 -15.40
CA PRO A 8 7.30 -6.11 -15.56
C PRO A 8 7.11 -4.93 -14.59
N MET A 9 7.76 -4.95 -13.41
CA MET A 9 7.72 -3.86 -12.44
C MET A 9 8.59 -2.65 -12.83
N LYS A 10 9.53 -2.80 -13.78
CA LYS A 10 10.46 -1.72 -14.16
C LYS A 10 9.72 -0.46 -14.61
N ASN A 11 8.60 -0.63 -15.30
CA ASN A 11 7.80 0.50 -15.78
C ASN A 11 7.03 1.21 -14.65
N LEU A 12 6.87 0.55 -13.50
CA LEU A 12 6.18 1.09 -12.32
C LEU A 12 7.14 1.74 -11.34
N GLU A 13 8.45 1.70 -11.59
CA GLU A 13 9.46 2.22 -10.67
C GLU A 13 9.32 3.72 -10.38
N GLY A 14 9.62 4.09 -9.15
CA GLY A 14 9.73 5.45 -8.63
C GLY A 14 8.71 5.77 -7.54
N TYR A 15 8.49 7.06 -7.33
CA TYR A 15 7.72 7.58 -6.20
C TYR A 15 6.26 7.87 -6.58
N TRP A 16 5.36 7.43 -5.72
CA TRP A 16 3.92 7.48 -5.90
C TRP A 16 3.24 7.90 -4.60
N GLU A 17 2.06 8.47 -4.74
CA GLU A 17 1.17 8.83 -3.65
C GLU A 17 -0.18 8.17 -3.86
N GLU A 18 -0.78 7.71 -2.77
CA GLU A 18 -2.07 7.05 -2.74
C GLU A 18 -2.89 7.60 -1.57
N ASN A 19 -4.17 7.82 -1.80
CA ASN A 19 -5.14 8.18 -0.77
C ASN A 19 -6.28 7.18 -0.80
N TYR A 20 -6.63 6.63 0.36
CA TYR A 20 -7.82 5.80 0.48
C TYR A 20 -8.51 5.98 1.83
N LEU A 21 -9.79 5.65 1.84
CA LEU A 21 -10.66 5.68 3.02
C LEU A 21 -10.78 4.27 3.59
N LEU A 22 -10.55 4.15 4.89
CA LEU A 22 -10.84 2.97 5.67
C LEU A 22 -12.07 3.28 6.53
N SER A 23 -13.17 2.56 6.31
CA SER A 23 -14.34 2.62 7.19
C SER A 23 -14.34 1.40 8.09
N THR A 24 -14.44 1.62 9.39
CA THR A 24 -14.60 0.60 10.42
C THR A 24 -15.89 0.87 11.20
N ASP A 25 -16.30 -0.08 12.05
CA ASP A 25 -17.42 0.14 12.97
C ASP A 25 -17.12 1.25 13.99
N SER A 26 -15.84 1.53 14.25
CA SER A 26 -15.37 2.55 15.20
C SER A 26 -15.21 3.94 14.58
N GLY A 27 -15.18 4.07 13.26
CA GLY A 27 -15.00 5.36 12.60
C GLY A 27 -14.52 5.27 11.16
N ARG A 28 -14.16 6.41 10.59
CA ARG A 28 -13.51 6.50 9.29
C ARG A 28 -12.12 7.06 9.45
N TYR A 29 -11.19 6.49 8.70
CA TYR A 29 -9.80 6.91 8.67
C TYR A 29 -9.39 7.21 7.23
N HIS A 30 -8.72 8.35 7.06
CA HIS A 30 -8.10 8.74 5.80
C HIS A 30 -6.66 8.29 5.84
N ILE A 31 -6.24 7.48 4.86
CA ILE A 31 -4.88 6.96 4.79
C ILE A 31 -4.17 7.57 3.61
N PHE A 32 -3.13 8.36 3.89
CA PHE A 32 -2.23 8.90 2.89
C PHE A 32 -0.95 8.08 2.87
N SER A 33 -0.65 7.47 1.72
CA SER A 33 0.50 6.60 1.54
C SER A 33 1.47 7.20 0.53
N ARG A 34 2.75 7.20 0.89
CA ARG A 34 3.88 7.51 0.01
C ARG A 34 4.57 6.21 -0.32
N VAL A 35 4.50 5.82 -1.58
CA VAL A 35 4.91 4.51 -2.08
C VAL A 35 6.13 4.67 -2.98
N ASN A 36 7.18 3.92 -2.68
CA ASN A 36 8.39 3.85 -3.50
C ASN A 36 8.52 2.43 -4.08
N ILE A 37 8.52 2.33 -5.41
CA ILE A 37 8.67 1.07 -6.13
C ILE A 37 10.06 1.04 -6.76
N ILE A 38 10.91 0.10 -6.35
CA ILE A 38 12.23 -0.10 -6.94
C ILE A 38 12.45 -1.61 -7.13
N ASN A 39 12.74 -2.03 -8.36
CA ASN A 39 12.87 -3.45 -8.74
C ASN A 39 11.64 -4.28 -8.31
N ARG A 40 11.85 -5.20 -7.36
CA ARG A 40 10.84 -6.11 -6.78
C ARG A 40 10.39 -5.71 -5.38
N SER A 41 10.76 -4.52 -4.94
CA SER A 41 10.46 -4.01 -3.61
C SER A 41 9.49 -2.84 -3.72
N ILE A 42 8.44 -2.87 -2.90
CA ILE A 42 7.57 -1.72 -2.70
C ILE A 42 7.69 -1.34 -1.25
N GLN A 43 8.12 -0.10 -1.00
CA GLN A 43 8.14 0.49 0.33
C GLN A 43 6.99 1.48 0.42
N SER A 44 6.27 1.46 1.54
CA SER A 44 5.18 2.40 1.77
C SER A 44 5.35 3.04 3.14
N SER A 45 5.20 4.37 3.19
CA SER A 45 5.07 5.13 4.42
C SER A 45 3.67 5.73 4.45
N MET A 46 2.94 5.53 5.55
CA MET A 46 1.51 5.85 5.64
C MET A 46 1.26 6.75 6.84
N ASP A 47 0.52 7.83 6.63
CA ASP A 47 -0.10 8.63 7.69
C ASP A 47 -1.60 8.31 7.72
N VAL A 48 -2.12 7.97 8.91
CA VAL A 48 -3.53 7.67 9.14
C VAL A 48 -4.15 8.84 9.89
N TYR A 49 -5.21 9.44 9.33
CA TYR A 49 -5.93 10.57 9.89
C TYR A 49 -7.35 10.16 10.30
N ASP A 50 -7.88 10.75 11.37
CA ASP A 50 -9.31 10.69 11.68
C ASP A 50 -10.13 11.69 10.83
N ASP A 51 -11.46 11.69 11.02
CA ASP A 51 -12.38 12.63 10.34
C ASP A 51 -12.14 14.12 10.71
N SER A 52 -11.27 14.41 11.68
CA SER A 52 -10.86 15.77 12.07
C SER A 52 -9.46 16.14 11.57
N ASP A 53 -8.93 15.41 10.58
CA ASP A 53 -7.60 15.57 10.02
C ASP A 53 -6.46 15.44 11.04
N ARG A 54 -6.68 14.73 12.15
CA ARG A 54 -5.64 14.47 13.16
C ARG A 54 -4.95 13.15 12.88
N VAL A 55 -3.62 13.17 12.87
CA VAL A 55 -2.82 11.95 12.72
C VAL A 55 -3.06 11.03 13.91
N LYS A 56 -3.54 9.80 13.64
CA LYS A 56 -3.75 8.74 14.62
C LYS A 56 -2.65 7.71 14.63
N ALA A 57 -2.11 7.39 13.46
CA ALA A 57 -1.00 6.45 13.35
C ALA A 57 -0.08 6.81 12.19
N ARG A 58 1.18 6.41 12.32
CA ARG A 58 2.18 6.40 11.24
C ARG A 58 2.73 5.00 11.07
N CYS A 59 2.75 4.53 9.83
CA CYS A 59 3.17 3.18 9.51
C CYS A 59 4.25 3.18 8.43
N ASN A 60 5.18 2.23 8.52
CA ASN A 60 6.06 1.90 7.41
C ASN A 60 5.89 0.43 7.08
N ALA A 61 5.73 0.12 5.80
CA ALA A 61 5.52 -1.23 5.31
C ALA A 61 6.48 -1.54 4.16
N LEU A 62 6.89 -2.80 4.10
CA LEU A 62 7.64 -3.37 3.01
C LEU A 62 6.82 -4.49 2.38
N PHE A 63 6.57 -4.38 1.08
CA PHE A 63 5.96 -5.44 0.31
C PHE A 63 7.06 -6.17 -0.46
N ASN A 64 7.16 -7.47 -0.20
CA ASN A 64 8.08 -8.35 -0.90
C ASN A 64 7.30 -9.32 -1.78
N ILE A 65 7.77 -9.51 -3.01
CA ILE A 65 7.16 -10.45 -3.96
C ILE A 65 7.71 -11.86 -3.69
N ARG A 66 6.85 -12.80 -3.31
CA ARG A 66 7.18 -14.23 -3.35
C ARG A 66 7.07 -14.72 -4.80
N THR A 67 8.22 -14.91 -5.43
CA THR A 67 8.40 -15.18 -6.87
C THR A 67 7.67 -16.41 -7.40
N ALA A 68 7.39 -17.42 -6.58
CA ALA A 68 6.71 -18.63 -7.05
C ALA A 68 5.24 -18.38 -7.44
N ASN A 69 4.55 -17.46 -6.75
CA ASN A 69 3.09 -17.33 -6.83
C ASN A 69 2.59 -15.89 -7.05
N ASN A 70 3.47 -14.92 -7.33
CA ASN A 70 3.11 -13.50 -7.45
C ASN A 70 2.28 -12.97 -6.25
N VAL A 71 2.62 -13.46 -5.05
CA VAL A 71 2.02 -13.01 -3.80
C VAL A 71 2.89 -11.93 -3.20
N PHE A 72 2.30 -10.77 -2.94
CA PHE A 72 2.94 -9.68 -2.20
C PHE A 72 2.70 -9.91 -0.72
N CYS A 73 3.76 -10.23 0.01
CA CYS A 73 3.70 -10.32 1.46
C CYS A 73 3.97 -8.96 2.06
N VAL A 74 3.03 -8.46 2.85
CA VAL A 74 3.17 -7.20 3.56
C VAL A 74 3.88 -7.45 4.88
N LYS A 75 4.98 -6.75 5.10
CA LYS A 75 5.67 -6.69 6.39
C LYS A 75 5.60 -5.27 6.92
N MET A 76 4.83 -5.06 7.99
CA MET A 76 4.93 -3.81 8.75
C MET A 76 6.32 -3.73 9.39
N LEU A 77 7.05 -2.67 9.07
CA LEU A 77 8.37 -2.37 9.61
C LEU A 77 8.27 -1.61 10.93
N SER A 78 7.29 -0.70 11.02
CA SER A 78 7.03 0.09 12.22
C SER A 78 5.60 0.61 12.21
N ILE A 79 4.98 0.69 13.38
CA ILE A 79 3.70 1.38 13.62
C ILE A 79 3.89 2.28 14.84
N SER A 80 3.43 3.52 14.76
CA SER A 80 3.46 4.48 15.86
C SER A 80 2.09 5.13 15.97
N PHE A 81 1.43 4.93 17.11
CA PHE A 81 0.18 5.61 17.46
C PHE A 81 0.48 6.95 18.15
N VAL A 82 -0.33 7.97 17.86
CA VAL A 82 -0.14 9.34 18.39
C VAL A 82 -0.90 9.57 19.70
N ASP A 83 -2.09 8.97 19.85
CA ASP A 83 -2.94 9.04 21.06
C ASP A 83 -3.13 7.63 21.65
N ASN A 84 -3.99 7.50 22.69
CA ASN A 84 -4.44 6.19 23.17
C ASN A 84 -4.92 5.34 21.99
N GLU A 85 -4.30 4.18 21.86
CA GLU A 85 -4.50 3.24 20.77
C GLU A 85 -5.97 2.77 20.72
N GLU A 86 -6.68 3.14 19.66
CA GLU A 86 -7.99 2.57 19.39
C GLU A 86 -7.80 1.11 18.98
N GLN A 87 -8.24 0.18 19.85
CA GLN A 87 -8.00 -1.27 19.68
C GLN A 87 -8.33 -1.76 18.27
N MET A 88 -9.43 -1.32 17.68
CA MET A 88 -9.84 -1.75 16.33
C MET A 88 -8.88 -1.26 15.23
N LEU A 89 -8.42 0.00 15.32
CA LEU A 89 -7.42 0.53 14.38
C LEU A 89 -6.09 -0.21 14.57
N SER A 90 -5.72 -0.51 15.81
CA SER A 90 -4.54 -1.31 16.10
C SER A 90 -4.61 -2.70 15.51
N ASP A 91 -5.68 -3.43 15.79
CA ASP A 91 -5.89 -4.78 15.29
C ASP A 91 -5.82 -4.79 13.76
N PHE A 92 -6.45 -3.80 13.11
CA PHE A 92 -6.39 -3.63 11.67
C PHE A 92 -4.97 -3.41 11.14
N LEU A 93 -4.22 -2.45 11.71
CA LEU A 93 -2.87 -2.13 11.23
C LEU A 93 -1.86 -3.23 11.54
N ASN A 94 -2.07 -4.00 12.61
CA ASN A 94 -1.23 -5.10 13.02
C ASN A 94 -1.57 -6.43 12.33
N THR A 95 -2.74 -6.55 11.70
CA THR A 95 -3.15 -7.78 11.01
C THR A 95 -2.26 -7.99 9.77
N PRO A 96 -1.45 -9.07 9.74
CA PRO A 96 -0.67 -9.40 8.55
C PRO A 96 -1.60 -9.77 7.41
N TYR A 97 -1.28 -9.36 6.19
CA TYR A 97 -2.03 -9.78 5.01
C TYR A 97 -1.12 -10.00 3.81
N ASP A 98 -1.57 -10.90 2.95
CA ASP A 98 -0.93 -11.23 1.68
C ASP A 98 -1.84 -10.75 0.55
N VAL A 99 -1.29 -9.98 -0.38
CA VAL A 99 -2.00 -9.57 -1.60
C VAL A 99 -1.63 -10.56 -2.69
N SER A 100 -2.58 -11.45 -2.99
CA SER A 100 -2.42 -12.43 -4.07
C SER A 100 -2.76 -11.79 -5.41
N TYR A 101 -1.97 -12.07 -6.44
CA TYR A 101 -2.25 -11.71 -7.84
C TYR A 101 -2.75 -10.27 -8.07
N PRO A 102 -2.08 -9.22 -7.53
CA PRO A 102 -2.51 -7.87 -7.83
C PRO A 102 -2.30 -7.56 -9.32
N THR A 103 -3.28 -6.88 -9.90
CA THR A 103 -3.21 -6.40 -11.28
C THR A 103 -2.94 -4.90 -11.27
N PHE A 104 -1.93 -4.49 -12.05
CA PHE A 104 -1.52 -3.09 -12.19
C PHE A 104 -1.96 -2.59 -13.57
N TYR A 105 -2.90 -1.65 -13.60
CA TYR A 105 -3.30 -0.96 -14.82
C TYR A 105 -2.61 0.39 -14.88
N ARG A 106 -1.73 0.57 -15.87
CA ARG A 106 -1.18 1.91 -16.16
C ARG A 106 -2.23 2.70 -16.93
N LEU A 107 -2.77 3.75 -16.31
CA LEU A 107 -3.76 4.60 -16.96
C LEU A 107 -3.08 5.65 -17.86
N ASP A 108 -1.95 6.21 -17.40
CA ASP A 108 -1.12 7.15 -18.14
C ASP A 108 0.34 7.14 -17.65
N ALA A 109 1.15 8.15 -18.01
CA ALA A 109 2.55 8.23 -17.59
C ALA A 109 2.74 8.35 -16.06
N ASN A 110 1.75 8.95 -15.39
CA ASN A 110 1.77 9.41 -14.00
C ASN A 110 0.73 8.74 -13.11
N THR A 111 -0.10 7.84 -13.65
CA THR A 111 -1.20 7.22 -12.91
C THR A 111 -1.21 5.70 -13.08
N ILE A 112 -1.29 4.98 -11.95
CA ILE A 112 -1.45 3.52 -11.90
C ILE A 112 -2.68 3.19 -11.05
N LEU A 113 -3.53 2.30 -11.55
CA LEU A 113 -4.58 1.66 -10.80
C LEU A 113 -4.09 0.28 -10.33
N ILE A 114 -4.23 -0.03 -9.06
CA ILE A 114 -3.94 -1.35 -8.50
C ILE A 114 -5.26 -1.99 -8.07
N GLU A 115 -5.53 -3.15 -8.66
CA GLU A 115 -6.61 -4.02 -8.24
C GLU A 115 -6.02 -5.23 -7.51
N GLN A 116 -6.52 -5.51 -6.31
CA GLN A 116 -6.08 -6.63 -5.49
C GLN A 116 -7.06 -7.80 -5.66
N SER A 117 -6.57 -9.02 -5.89
CA SER A 117 -7.46 -10.20 -5.86
C SER A 117 -7.90 -10.48 -4.42
N GLN A 118 -9.16 -10.89 -4.26
CA GLN A 118 -9.91 -10.86 -2.99
C GLN A 118 -9.20 -11.53 -1.80
N GLY A 119 -9.38 -10.95 -0.60
CA GLY A 119 -8.97 -11.59 0.65
C GLY A 119 -8.82 -10.68 1.88
N HIS A 120 -8.84 -9.35 1.72
CA HIS A 120 -8.74 -8.40 2.83
C HIS A 120 -10.00 -7.50 2.89
N PRO A 121 -10.47 -7.08 4.08
CA PRO A 121 -11.61 -6.14 4.21
C PRO A 121 -11.39 -4.78 3.51
N VAL A 122 -10.15 -4.46 3.15
CA VAL A 122 -9.79 -3.28 2.33
C VAL A 122 -9.72 -3.68 0.87
N ASN A 123 -10.76 -4.34 0.37
CA ASN A 123 -10.97 -4.58 -1.05
C ASN A 123 -11.32 -3.23 -1.71
N SER A 124 -10.30 -2.40 -1.91
CA SER A 124 -10.44 -1.15 -2.64
C SER A 124 -9.43 -1.13 -3.77
N THR A 125 -9.92 -0.79 -4.94
CA THR A 125 -9.08 -0.36 -6.04
C THR A 125 -8.30 0.87 -5.58
N ARG A 126 -6.98 0.84 -5.75
CA ARG A 126 -6.09 1.91 -5.29
C ARG A 126 -5.57 2.68 -6.48
N LEU A 127 -5.62 4.01 -6.40
CA LEU A 127 -5.08 4.89 -7.43
C LEU A 127 -3.78 5.51 -6.93
N LEU A 128 -2.69 5.17 -7.60
CA LEU A 128 -1.37 5.74 -7.36
C LEU A 128 -1.11 6.84 -8.38
N VAL A 129 -0.76 8.02 -7.89
CA VAL A 129 -0.37 9.17 -8.71
C VAL A 129 1.11 9.45 -8.47
N ARG A 130 1.87 9.80 -9.51
CA ARG A 130 3.26 10.20 -9.36
C ARG A 130 3.37 11.38 -8.40
N ALA A 131 4.29 11.27 -7.46
CA ALA A 131 4.68 12.42 -6.66
C ALA A 131 5.38 13.45 -7.57
N ASN A 132 4.93 14.71 -7.56
CA ASN A 132 5.66 15.81 -8.18
C ASN A 132 6.82 16.20 -7.26
N ILE A 133 7.96 15.53 -7.43
CA ILE A 133 9.20 15.80 -6.68
C ILE A 133 10.18 16.53 -7.61
#